data_AF-A0A318CF03-F1
#
_entry.id   AF-A0A318CF03-F1
#
_cell.length_a   1.000
_cell.length_b   1.000
_cell.length_c   1.000
_cell.angle_alpha   90.00
_cell.angle_beta   90.00
_cell.angle_gamma   90.00
#
_symmetry.space_group_name_H-M   'P 1'
#
loop_
_entity.id
_entity.type
_entity.pdbx_description
1 polymer ?
#
loop_
_entity_poly.entity_id
_entity_poly.type
_entity_poly.pdbx_seq_one_letter_code
_entity_poly.pdbx_strand_id
1 'polypeptide(L)'
;MRKTLLVLIAVAAIVSLGWACTTVIVTKGASVDGSVMTSHSCDCGECDFRYVYIPAADFEAGSKRPVYPFHEPYPRYVGKDMGPTYDDPNFAPYEPLGYIDQVEHTFAYYEAAYGVINEHQVAIGECTCSAKVYAQPVAGECIFDIAALSKVALERCTTARDAVQLMGDLAVEYGYYGWGETLTVTDPNEAWVFEVCASPDKKSALWAAKKVPDGEVFVEANIFRIRELDPENPDIMFSPNLIEVATEAGWYDPSTGPIDWMATVSTGEYSQPYYSLRRIWRVLDRVAPSKEFSPWVEDGFTTDYPFSVVPDEKLSVADVISLFRDFYEGTEFDLTEGLAAGPFGNPNRYSGSSKLIKGSWERAISIFRCDYVFVTQVRNWLPDPIGGVVWFGAAAPHESILVPLYCGINDVPYAFDHGNLHEFDADVAGWAMNFMGNWAELKFSYMYPEIQALQQEIEGKLFAVQPAIEAAAAQLYEVDPELCKEFLTDYVANVTNRVMEDVWDFNRYLITKYRDGYINVPNVGSSAGYPDWWLNAVGYDEGHIFGDDGYKAK
;
A
#
# COMPACT_ATOMS: atom_id res chain seq x y z
N MET A 1 59.43 13.12 -11.89
CA MET A 1 58.81 12.25 -10.86
C MET A 1 57.44 12.79 -10.51
N ARG A 2 56.42 11.98 -10.82
CA ARG A 2 55.00 11.98 -10.38
C ARG A 2 54.29 13.33 -10.16
N LYS A 3 53.54 13.76 -11.19
CA LYS A 3 52.29 14.50 -11.02
C LYS A 3 51.23 13.50 -10.59
N THR A 4 50.77 13.58 -9.34
CA THR A 4 49.66 12.77 -8.86
C THR A 4 48.37 13.55 -9.12
N LEU A 5 47.62 13.11 -10.13
CA LEU A 5 46.28 13.61 -10.44
C LEU A 5 45.32 12.96 -9.42
N LEU A 6 44.80 13.74 -8.48
CA LEU A 6 43.72 13.32 -7.60
C LEU A 6 42.42 13.40 -8.40
N VAL A 7 41.95 12.25 -8.88
CA VAL A 7 40.61 12.08 -9.42
C VAL A 7 39.66 11.97 -8.23
N LEU A 8 38.94 13.05 -7.95
CA LEU A 8 37.82 13.07 -7.02
C LEU A 8 36.63 12.40 -7.72
N ILE A 9 36.45 11.10 -7.49
CA ILE A 9 35.19 10.41 -7.80
C ILE A 9 34.22 10.80 -6.68
N ALA A 10 33.39 11.80 -6.93
CA ALA A 10 32.23 12.06 -6.10
C ALA A 10 31.17 10.99 -6.43
N VAL A 11 31.19 9.86 -5.72
CA VAL A 11 30.01 8.99 -5.64
C VAL A 11 29.02 9.73 -4.76
N ALA A 12 28.10 10.46 -5.38
CA ALA A 12 26.90 10.90 -4.69
C ALA A 12 26.07 9.64 -4.40
N ALA A 13 26.23 9.10 -3.20
CA ALA A 13 25.23 8.20 -2.64
C ALA A 13 23.98 9.06 -2.42
N ILE A 14 23.07 9.03 -3.39
CA ILE A 14 21.68 9.43 -3.16
C ILE A 14 21.16 8.41 -2.17
N VAL A 15 21.07 8.80 -0.91
CA VAL A 15 20.22 8.10 0.05
C VAL A 15 18.81 8.39 -0.44
N SER A 16 18.23 7.48 -1.23
CA SER A 16 16.78 7.51 -1.41
C SER A 16 16.21 7.22 -0.02
N LEU A 17 15.43 8.16 0.50
CA LEU A 17 14.40 7.78 1.45
C LEU A 17 13.51 6.84 0.63
N GLY A 18 13.61 5.53 0.88
CA GLY A 18 12.77 4.55 0.21
C GLY A 18 11.35 4.67 0.74
N TRP A 19 10.50 5.31 -0.04
CA TRP A 19 9.05 5.23 0.03
C TRP A 19 8.68 3.78 -0.32
N ALA A 20 7.83 3.14 0.48
CA ALA A 20 7.70 1.70 0.46
C ALA A 20 6.26 1.28 0.68
N CYS A 21 5.87 0.14 0.12
CA CYS A 21 4.50 -0.32 0.13
C CYS A 21 4.50 -1.81 0.41
N THR A 22 3.35 -2.38 0.73
CA THR A 22 3.18 -3.83 0.76
C THR A 22 1.85 -4.17 0.12
N THR A 23 1.84 -5.21 -0.71
CA THR A 23 0.62 -5.72 -1.33
C THR A 23 0.59 -7.24 -1.24
N VAL A 24 -0.62 -7.77 -1.08
CA VAL A 24 -0.96 -9.17 -0.94
C VAL A 24 -2.08 -9.49 -1.91
N ILE A 25 -1.94 -10.58 -2.64
CA ILE A 25 -3.03 -11.20 -3.40
C ILE A 25 -3.52 -12.43 -2.63
N VAL A 26 -4.84 -12.58 -2.55
CA VAL A 26 -5.49 -13.84 -2.18
C VAL A 26 -6.36 -14.28 -3.34
N THR A 27 -6.08 -15.45 -3.91
CA THR A 27 -6.89 -16.00 -5.00
C THR A 27 -8.17 -16.66 -4.48
N LYS A 28 -9.11 -16.93 -5.38
CA LYS A 28 -10.42 -17.54 -5.08
C LYS A 28 -10.33 -18.83 -4.27
N GLY A 29 -9.41 -19.72 -4.62
CA GLY A 29 -9.20 -20.98 -3.91
C GLY A 29 -8.64 -20.77 -2.51
N ALA A 30 -7.88 -19.70 -2.30
CA ALA A 30 -7.24 -19.34 -1.02
C ALA A 30 -8.14 -18.52 -0.10
N SER A 31 -9.22 -17.90 -0.61
CA SER A 31 -10.15 -17.15 0.21
C SER A 31 -11.23 -18.02 0.86
N VAL A 32 -11.79 -17.55 1.98
CA VAL A 32 -12.86 -18.25 2.73
C VAL A 32 -14.17 -18.27 1.95
N ASP A 33 -14.52 -17.17 1.28
CA ASP A 33 -15.79 -16.96 0.58
C ASP A 33 -15.71 -17.21 -0.94
N GLY A 34 -14.51 -17.37 -1.49
CA GLY A 34 -14.27 -17.54 -2.92
C GLY A 34 -14.05 -16.24 -3.68
N SER A 35 -13.89 -15.09 -3.01
CA SER A 35 -13.50 -13.83 -3.66
C SER A 35 -12.03 -13.84 -4.09
N VAL A 36 -11.68 -12.97 -5.02
CA VAL A 36 -10.28 -12.58 -5.24
C VAL A 36 -10.02 -11.31 -4.44
N MET A 37 -8.81 -11.14 -3.92
CA MET A 37 -8.40 -9.97 -3.14
C MET A 37 -7.06 -9.46 -3.64
N THR A 38 -6.93 -8.14 -3.73
CA THR A 38 -5.66 -7.42 -3.77
C THR A 38 -5.63 -6.44 -2.60
N SER A 39 -4.50 -5.81 -2.32
CA SER A 39 -4.38 -4.88 -1.20
C SER A 39 -3.29 -3.86 -1.47
N HIS A 40 -3.18 -2.83 -0.65
CA HIS A 40 -2.06 -1.90 -0.73
C HIS A 40 -1.92 -1.17 0.61
N SER A 41 -0.72 -1.11 1.18
CA SER A 41 -0.33 -0.08 2.15
C SER A 41 0.54 0.97 1.46
N CYS A 42 0.07 2.22 1.37
CA CYS A 42 0.81 3.30 0.72
C CYS A 42 1.66 4.03 1.76
N ASP A 43 2.93 3.62 1.93
CA ASP A 43 3.80 4.18 2.96
C ASP A 43 4.69 5.28 2.42
N CYS A 44 4.08 6.47 2.39
CA CYS A 44 4.64 7.67 1.85
C CYS A 44 4.90 8.68 2.99
N GLY A 45 3.86 9.19 3.63
CA GLY A 45 3.91 10.16 4.73
C GLY A 45 3.80 11.61 4.26
N GLU A 46 3.72 11.81 2.94
CA GLU A 46 3.36 13.10 2.34
C GLU A 46 2.40 12.94 1.14
N CYS A 47 1.90 11.73 0.89
CA CYS A 47 1.04 11.45 -0.26
C CYS A 47 -0.36 12.00 -0.03
N ASP A 48 -1.03 12.24 -1.14
CA ASP A 48 -2.45 12.57 -1.13
C ASP A 48 -3.28 11.36 -0.71
N PHE A 49 -3.79 11.39 0.53
CA PHE A 49 -4.55 10.28 1.14
C PHE A 49 -6.01 10.20 0.68
N ARG A 50 -6.49 11.14 -0.15
CA ARG A 50 -7.90 11.18 -0.57
C ARG A 50 -8.27 9.96 -1.42
N TYR A 51 -9.44 9.38 -1.20
CA TYR A 51 -10.03 8.33 -2.05
C TYR A 51 -11.11 8.98 -2.93
N VAL A 52 -10.90 9.00 -4.25
CA VAL A 52 -11.69 9.85 -5.16
C VAL A 52 -12.39 9.00 -6.20
N TYR A 53 -13.67 9.30 -6.45
CA TYR A 53 -14.48 8.73 -7.51
C TYR A 53 -14.35 9.53 -8.80
N ILE A 54 -14.04 8.84 -9.90
CA ILE A 54 -13.99 9.38 -11.25
C ILE A 54 -15.15 8.77 -12.05
N PRO A 55 -16.11 9.57 -12.53
CA PRO A 55 -17.28 9.04 -13.22
C PRO A 55 -16.94 8.51 -14.62
N ALA A 56 -17.73 7.55 -15.10
CA ALA A 56 -17.74 7.14 -16.49
C ALA A 56 -18.05 8.34 -17.40
N ALA A 57 -17.47 8.35 -18.60
CA ALA A 57 -17.62 9.46 -19.53
C ALA A 57 -17.63 8.99 -20.98
N ASP A 58 -18.42 9.67 -21.80
CA ASP A 58 -18.45 9.49 -23.25
C ASP A 58 -17.64 10.58 -23.95
N PHE A 59 -16.92 10.22 -25.01
CA PHE A 59 -16.06 11.12 -25.76
C PHE A 59 -16.37 11.08 -27.26
N GLU A 60 -16.24 12.22 -27.94
CA GLU A 60 -16.37 12.28 -29.40
C GLU A 60 -15.22 11.52 -30.08
N ALA A 61 -15.51 10.86 -31.20
CA ALA A 61 -14.50 10.16 -31.98
C ALA A 61 -13.32 11.06 -32.38
N GLY A 62 -12.10 10.60 -32.13
CA GLY A 62 -10.86 11.36 -32.38
C GLY A 62 -10.44 12.28 -31.24
N SER A 63 -11.14 12.25 -30.11
CA SER A 63 -10.72 12.91 -28.87
C SER A 63 -9.36 12.38 -28.39
N LYS A 64 -8.68 13.17 -27.55
CA LYS A 64 -7.39 12.84 -26.97
C LYS A 64 -7.49 12.81 -25.44
N ARG A 65 -6.85 11.83 -24.81
CA ARG A 65 -6.80 11.68 -23.35
C ARG A 65 -5.46 12.26 -22.84
N PRO A 66 -5.47 13.33 -22.03
CA PRO A 66 -4.24 13.91 -21.48
C PRO A 66 -3.58 12.95 -20.50
N VAL A 67 -2.25 12.89 -20.50
CA VAL A 67 -1.46 12.14 -19.51
C VAL A 67 -0.72 13.14 -18.64
N TYR A 68 -1.09 13.20 -17.36
CA TYR A 68 -0.53 14.14 -16.39
C TYR A 68 0.69 13.56 -15.69
N PRO A 69 1.65 14.40 -15.28
CA PRO A 69 2.78 13.94 -14.49
C PRO A 69 2.30 13.48 -13.11
N PHE A 70 2.77 12.31 -12.68
CA PHE A 70 2.69 11.92 -11.27
C PHE A 70 3.48 12.87 -10.38
N HIS A 71 2.79 13.35 -9.35
CA HIS A 71 3.37 14.14 -8.28
C HIS A 71 3.06 13.41 -6.98
N GLU A 72 4.10 12.82 -6.39
CA GLU A 72 3.97 11.99 -5.20
C GLU A 72 3.46 12.79 -3.98
N PRO A 73 4.01 13.98 -3.66
CA PRO A 73 3.48 14.76 -2.54
C PRO A 73 2.08 15.33 -2.78
N TYR A 74 1.35 15.60 -1.71
CA TYR A 74 0.08 16.33 -1.80
C TYR A 74 0.26 17.73 -2.41
N PRO A 75 -0.64 18.16 -3.32
CA PRO A 75 -1.71 17.38 -3.95
C PRO A 75 -1.19 16.51 -5.10
N ARG A 76 -1.76 15.31 -5.31
CA ARG A 76 -1.30 14.38 -6.38
C ARG A 76 -1.68 14.82 -7.80
N TYR A 77 -2.70 15.67 -7.91
CA TYR A 77 -3.12 16.32 -9.15
C TYR A 77 -3.91 17.58 -8.81
N VAL A 78 -3.85 18.58 -9.69
CA VAL A 78 -4.67 19.79 -9.63
C VAL A 78 -5.18 20.08 -11.03
N GLY A 79 -6.49 20.19 -11.20
CA GLY A 79 -7.12 20.46 -12.48
C GLY A 79 -8.55 19.94 -12.52
N LYS A 80 -9.20 20.16 -13.67
CA LYS A 80 -10.64 19.92 -13.83
C LYS A 80 -10.97 18.60 -14.50
N ASP A 81 -9.98 17.95 -15.11
CA ASP A 81 -10.21 16.78 -15.94
C ASP A 81 -10.59 15.53 -15.13
N MET A 82 -10.19 15.49 -13.86
CA MET A 82 -10.47 14.38 -12.93
C MET A 82 -11.55 14.73 -11.90
N GLY A 83 -12.37 15.74 -12.17
CA GLY A 83 -13.51 16.10 -11.32
C GLY A 83 -13.23 17.16 -10.26
N PRO A 84 -14.26 17.55 -9.49
CA PRO A 84 -14.23 18.73 -8.62
C PRO A 84 -13.28 18.59 -7.43
N THR A 85 -13.00 17.37 -6.96
CA THR A 85 -12.07 17.11 -5.85
C THR A 85 -10.66 17.63 -6.13
N TYR A 86 -10.26 17.72 -7.40
CA TYR A 86 -8.94 18.22 -7.81
C TYR A 86 -8.94 19.67 -8.30
N ASP A 87 -10.09 20.33 -8.38
CA ASP A 87 -10.19 21.74 -8.78
C ASP A 87 -9.91 22.66 -7.58
N ASP A 88 -8.68 22.61 -7.06
CA ASP A 88 -8.24 23.44 -5.93
C ASP A 88 -7.64 24.77 -6.43
N PRO A 89 -8.29 25.93 -6.17
CA PRO A 89 -7.83 27.23 -6.64
C PRO A 89 -6.55 27.72 -5.92
N ASN A 90 -6.11 27.06 -4.86
CA ASN A 90 -4.87 27.42 -4.15
C ASN A 90 -3.61 26.93 -4.85
N PHE A 91 -3.75 26.00 -5.80
CA PHE A 91 -2.64 25.42 -6.55
C PHE A 91 -2.78 25.71 -8.04
N ALA A 92 -1.65 25.77 -8.75
CA ALA A 92 -1.67 25.89 -10.20
C ALA A 92 -2.12 24.55 -10.82
N PRO A 93 -3.02 24.57 -11.82
CA PRO A 93 -3.37 23.37 -12.56
C PRO A 93 -2.15 22.73 -13.21
N TYR A 94 -2.14 21.41 -13.25
CA TYR A 94 -1.05 20.63 -13.83
C TYR A 94 -1.18 20.64 -15.35
N GLU A 95 -0.05 20.69 -16.03
CA GLU A 95 0.01 20.58 -17.49
C GLU A 95 0.30 19.12 -17.89
N PRO A 96 -0.35 18.59 -18.93
CA PRO A 96 -0.11 17.23 -19.37
C PRO A 96 1.29 17.05 -19.97
N LEU A 97 1.91 15.90 -19.72
CA LEU A 97 3.14 15.46 -20.37
C LEU A 97 2.90 15.05 -21.83
N GLY A 98 1.71 14.57 -22.15
CA GLY A 98 1.36 14.13 -23.49
C GLY A 98 -0.09 13.71 -23.60
N TYR A 99 -0.41 13.06 -24.72
CA TYR A 99 -1.77 12.62 -25.03
C TYR A 99 -1.75 11.25 -25.69
N ILE A 100 -2.73 10.43 -25.37
CA ILE A 100 -3.04 9.19 -26.10
C ILE A 100 -4.38 9.33 -26.82
N ASP A 101 -4.68 8.40 -27.73
CA ASP A 101 -6.02 8.29 -28.31
C ASP A 101 -7.05 8.00 -27.22
N GLN A 102 -8.17 8.74 -27.25
CA GLN A 102 -9.28 8.52 -26.35
C GLN A 102 -10.26 7.49 -26.92
N VAL A 103 -10.79 6.66 -26.04
CA VAL A 103 -11.86 5.70 -26.35
C VAL A 103 -13.23 6.39 -26.30
N GLU A 104 -14.22 5.86 -27.01
CA GLU A 104 -15.57 6.48 -27.04
C GLU A 104 -16.24 6.49 -25.67
N HIS A 105 -15.93 5.52 -24.81
CA HIS A 105 -16.49 5.39 -23.47
C HIS A 105 -15.41 4.93 -22.49
N THR A 106 -15.32 5.60 -21.33
CA THR A 106 -14.50 5.16 -20.20
C THR A 106 -15.38 4.74 -19.03
N PHE A 107 -14.93 3.73 -18.30
CA PHE A 107 -15.59 3.26 -17.08
C PHE A 107 -15.36 4.18 -15.90
N ALA A 108 -16.29 4.15 -14.95
CA ALA A 108 -16.14 4.79 -13.67
C ALA A 108 -15.13 4.01 -12.81
N TYR A 109 -14.32 4.71 -12.03
CA TYR A 109 -13.33 4.09 -11.15
C TYR A 109 -13.01 4.93 -9.93
N TYR A 110 -12.29 4.33 -9.00
CA TYR A 110 -11.81 4.96 -7.79
C TYR A 110 -10.30 4.96 -7.75
N GLU A 111 -9.73 6.06 -7.25
CA GLU A 111 -8.30 6.21 -7.08
C GLU A 111 -7.93 6.77 -5.70
N ALA A 112 -6.77 6.35 -5.23
CA ALA A 112 -5.99 7.02 -4.20
C ALA A 112 -4.73 7.58 -4.89
N ALA A 113 -3.53 7.42 -4.34
CA ALA A 113 -2.30 7.78 -5.07
C ALA A 113 -2.20 7.07 -6.44
N TYR A 114 -2.75 5.86 -6.53
CA TYR A 114 -2.84 5.03 -7.73
C TYR A 114 -4.31 4.62 -7.98
N GLY A 115 -4.59 4.01 -9.14
CA GLY A 115 -5.89 3.38 -9.39
C GLY A 115 -6.16 2.27 -8.37
N VAL A 116 -7.40 2.20 -7.84
CA VAL A 116 -7.78 1.22 -6.81
C VAL A 116 -8.73 0.16 -7.35
N ILE A 117 -9.89 0.56 -7.88
CA ILE A 117 -10.90 -0.36 -8.43
C ILE A 117 -11.79 0.35 -9.44
N ASN A 118 -12.29 -0.34 -10.48
CA ASN A 118 -13.33 0.18 -11.37
C ASN A 118 -14.70 -0.45 -11.17
N GLU A 119 -15.71 0.07 -11.87
CA GLU A 119 -17.09 -0.41 -11.79
C GLU A 119 -17.30 -1.84 -12.31
N HIS A 120 -16.27 -2.46 -12.89
CA HIS A 120 -16.23 -3.85 -13.34
C HIS A 120 -15.40 -4.75 -12.43
N GLN A 121 -15.09 -4.28 -11.21
CA GLN A 121 -14.34 -5.01 -10.21
C GLN A 121 -12.89 -5.36 -10.62
N VAL A 122 -12.30 -4.65 -11.60
CA VAL A 122 -10.85 -4.71 -11.81
C VAL A 122 -10.21 -3.87 -10.71
N ALA A 123 -9.40 -4.50 -9.85
CA ALA A 123 -8.77 -3.87 -8.70
C ALA A 123 -7.25 -3.98 -8.74
N ILE A 124 -6.55 -2.92 -8.33
CA ILE A 124 -5.10 -2.77 -8.43
C ILE A 124 -4.54 -2.40 -7.06
N GLY A 125 -3.51 -3.12 -6.61
CA GLY A 125 -2.60 -2.71 -5.55
C GLY A 125 -1.22 -2.39 -6.12
N GLU A 126 -0.41 -1.61 -5.40
CA GLU A 126 0.87 -1.11 -5.89
C GLU A 126 2.01 -1.37 -4.91
N CYS A 127 3.23 -1.51 -5.47
CA CYS A 127 4.45 -1.54 -4.71
C CYS A 127 5.70 -1.14 -5.53
N THR A 128 6.34 -0.04 -5.14
CA THR A 128 7.59 0.45 -5.73
C THR A 128 8.76 -0.49 -5.53
N CYS A 129 9.44 -0.86 -6.61
CA CYS A 129 10.46 -1.89 -6.64
C CYS A 129 11.80 -1.40 -7.21
N SER A 130 12.86 -2.11 -6.84
CA SER A 130 14.20 -1.77 -7.30
C SER A 130 14.36 -2.13 -8.77
N ALA A 131 14.87 -1.20 -9.57
CA ALA A 131 15.24 -1.42 -10.97
C ALA A 131 16.62 -0.84 -11.26
N LYS A 132 17.31 -1.42 -12.26
CA LYS A 132 18.63 -0.95 -12.74
C LYS A 132 18.57 0.47 -13.32
N VAL A 133 17.39 0.90 -13.77
CA VAL A 133 17.18 2.18 -14.46
C VAL A 133 16.09 2.98 -13.77
N TYR A 134 16.41 4.25 -13.53
CA TYR A 134 15.46 5.30 -13.22
C TYR A 134 15.37 6.26 -14.41
N ALA A 135 14.15 6.49 -14.90
CA ALA A 135 13.85 7.42 -15.98
C ALA A 135 13.09 8.64 -15.46
N GLN A 136 13.29 9.78 -16.13
CA GLN A 136 12.60 11.04 -15.84
C GLN A 136 11.51 11.26 -16.90
N PRO A 137 10.40 11.94 -16.57
CA PRO A 137 9.39 12.26 -17.55
C PRO A 137 9.94 13.17 -18.64
N VAL A 138 9.56 12.90 -19.90
CA VAL A 138 9.88 13.73 -21.06
C VAL A 138 8.61 13.96 -21.86
N ALA A 139 8.14 15.22 -21.89
CA ALA A 139 6.90 15.56 -22.55
C ALA A 139 6.90 15.11 -24.03
N GLY A 140 5.85 14.38 -24.42
CA GLY A 140 5.66 13.81 -25.76
C GLY A 140 6.53 12.61 -26.12
N GLU A 141 7.41 12.11 -25.23
CA GLU A 141 8.30 10.97 -25.50
C GLU A 141 8.24 9.89 -24.41
N CYS A 142 8.21 10.27 -23.14
CA CYS A 142 8.19 9.36 -21.99
C CYS A 142 7.21 9.92 -20.97
N ILE A 143 5.94 9.55 -21.12
CA ILE A 143 4.81 10.28 -20.50
C ILE A 143 4.06 9.49 -19.44
N PHE A 144 4.31 8.19 -19.29
CA PHE A 144 3.63 7.35 -18.30
C PHE A 144 4.52 7.03 -17.10
N ASP A 145 3.98 7.23 -15.91
CA ASP A 145 4.35 6.49 -14.71
C ASP A 145 3.28 5.43 -14.38
N ILE A 146 3.49 4.69 -13.30
CA ILE A 146 2.59 3.60 -12.90
C ILE A 146 1.21 4.07 -12.44
N ALA A 147 1.08 5.22 -11.79
CA ALA A 147 -0.20 5.79 -11.40
C ALA A 147 -1.02 6.14 -12.65
N ALA A 148 -0.41 6.80 -13.64
CA ALA A 148 -1.08 7.09 -14.90
C ALA A 148 -1.51 5.81 -15.66
N LEU A 149 -0.66 4.78 -15.69
CA LEU A 149 -0.98 3.49 -16.32
C LEU A 149 -2.16 2.79 -15.62
N SER A 150 -2.13 2.71 -14.29
CA SER A 150 -3.20 2.07 -13.51
C SER A 150 -4.55 2.76 -13.74
N LYS A 151 -4.58 4.09 -13.81
CA LYS A 151 -5.81 4.86 -14.11
C LYS A 151 -6.35 4.56 -15.49
N VAL A 152 -5.50 4.56 -16.53
CA VAL A 152 -5.93 4.23 -17.91
C VAL A 152 -6.44 2.79 -18.02
N ALA A 153 -5.84 1.85 -17.27
CA ALA A 153 -6.36 0.50 -17.20
C ALA A 153 -7.76 0.44 -16.59
N LEU A 154 -7.99 1.12 -15.47
CA LEU A 154 -9.31 1.17 -14.82
C LEU A 154 -10.37 1.88 -15.68
N GLU A 155 -9.97 2.91 -16.45
CA GLU A 155 -10.83 3.59 -17.43
C GLU A 155 -11.33 2.66 -18.55
N ARG A 156 -10.61 1.57 -18.88
CA ARG A 156 -10.77 0.88 -20.18
C ARG A 156 -10.89 -0.65 -20.12
N CYS A 157 -10.59 -1.27 -18.99
CA CYS A 157 -10.53 -2.73 -18.88
C CYS A 157 -11.60 -3.32 -17.97
N THR A 158 -12.07 -4.53 -18.30
CA THR A 158 -13.04 -5.28 -17.49
C THR A 158 -12.44 -6.57 -16.91
N THR A 159 -11.19 -6.88 -17.25
CA THR A 159 -10.45 -8.03 -16.74
C THR A 159 -9.04 -7.61 -16.31
N ALA A 160 -8.47 -8.34 -15.36
CA ALA A 160 -7.11 -8.13 -14.87
C ALA A 160 -6.08 -8.36 -15.98
N ARG A 161 -6.30 -9.38 -16.81
CA ARG A 161 -5.41 -9.71 -17.93
C ARG A 161 -5.37 -8.60 -18.99
N ASP A 162 -6.52 -8.04 -19.34
CA ASP A 162 -6.58 -6.93 -20.30
C ASP A 162 -5.94 -5.67 -19.73
N ALA A 163 -6.12 -5.40 -18.43
CA ALA A 163 -5.45 -4.31 -17.74
C ALA A 163 -3.93 -4.44 -17.78
N VAL A 164 -3.40 -5.64 -17.49
CA VAL A 164 -1.96 -5.93 -17.60
C VAL A 164 -1.44 -5.67 -19.01
N GLN A 165 -2.12 -6.19 -20.03
CA GLN A 165 -1.72 -6.00 -21.42
C GLN A 165 -1.73 -4.51 -21.81
N LEU A 166 -2.82 -3.80 -21.51
CA LEU A 166 -2.97 -2.38 -21.85
C LEU A 166 -1.90 -1.52 -21.18
N MET A 167 -1.63 -1.73 -19.88
CA MET A 167 -0.57 -1.00 -19.19
C MET A 167 0.79 -1.26 -19.83
N GLY A 168 1.09 -2.52 -20.13
CA GLY A 168 2.33 -2.93 -20.78
C GLY A 168 2.52 -2.31 -22.18
N ASP A 169 1.48 -2.33 -23.00
CA ASP A 169 1.51 -1.77 -24.37
C ASP A 169 1.73 -0.25 -24.34
N LEU A 170 0.98 0.46 -23.48
CA LEU A 170 1.13 1.91 -23.32
C LEU A 170 2.52 2.30 -22.82
N ALA A 171 3.05 1.55 -21.84
CA ALA A 171 4.38 1.80 -21.29
C ALA A 171 5.48 1.63 -22.35
N VAL A 172 5.34 0.64 -23.23
CA VAL A 172 6.29 0.40 -24.34
C VAL A 172 6.15 1.47 -25.43
N GLU A 173 4.93 1.82 -25.82
CA GLU A 173 4.64 2.73 -26.93
C GLU A 173 4.95 4.20 -26.58
N TYR A 174 4.54 4.65 -25.40
CA TYR A 174 4.58 6.07 -24.99
C TYR A 174 5.66 6.37 -23.94
N GLY A 175 6.45 5.37 -23.58
CA GLY A 175 7.55 5.46 -22.63
C GLY A 175 7.12 5.46 -21.17
N TYR A 176 7.98 4.88 -20.34
CA TYR A 176 7.77 4.74 -18.90
C TYR A 176 8.87 5.44 -18.10
N TYR A 177 8.48 6.26 -17.13
CA TYR A 177 9.37 6.93 -16.20
C TYR A 177 9.09 6.55 -14.74
N GLY A 178 10.06 6.79 -13.86
CA GLY A 178 10.03 6.37 -12.46
C GLY A 178 10.99 5.23 -12.14
N TRP A 179 10.78 4.61 -10.97
CA TRP A 179 11.48 3.40 -10.53
C TRP A 179 10.82 2.14 -11.11
N GLY A 180 11.30 0.96 -10.72
CA GLY A 180 10.58 -0.27 -10.99
C GLY A 180 9.29 -0.30 -10.17
N GLU A 181 8.24 -0.93 -10.66
CA GLU A 181 6.95 -0.96 -9.98
C GLU A 181 6.31 -2.34 -10.14
N THR A 182 5.72 -2.85 -9.06
CA THR A 182 4.91 -4.07 -9.07
C THR A 182 3.45 -3.70 -8.80
N LEU A 183 2.55 -4.09 -9.70
CA LEU A 183 1.11 -4.01 -9.49
C LEU A 183 0.50 -5.39 -9.29
N THR A 184 -0.37 -5.49 -8.30
CA THR A 184 -1.23 -6.65 -8.07
C THR A 184 -2.61 -6.37 -8.66
N VAL A 185 -2.86 -6.92 -9.85
CA VAL A 185 -4.06 -6.66 -10.66
C VAL A 185 -5.02 -7.84 -10.54
N THR A 186 -6.24 -7.59 -10.09
CA THR A 186 -7.24 -8.62 -9.82
C THR A 186 -8.55 -8.31 -10.50
N ASP A 187 -9.30 -9.34 -10.86
CA ASP A 187 -10.71 -9.28 -11.24
C ASP A 187 -11.45 -10.41 -10.50
N PRO A 188 -12.78 -10.54 -10.64
CA PRO A 188 -13.54 -11.56 -9.93
C PRO A 188 -13.15 -13.03 -10.21
N ASN A 189 -12.26 -13.29 -11.17
CA ASN A 189 -11.86 -14.63 -11.62
C ASN A 189 -10.34 -14.89 -11.54
N GLU A 190 -9.51 -13.89 -11.84
CA GLU A 190 -8.04 -14.04 -11.92
C GLU A 190 -7.29 -12.98 -11.10
N ALA A 191 -6.05 -13.31 -10.74
CA ALA A 191 -5.12 -12.40 -10.10
C ALA A 191 -3.76 -12.45 -10.82
N TRP A 192 -3.19 -11.29 -11.10
CA TRP A 192 -1.96 -11.09 -11.86
C TRP A 192 -1.01 -10.19 -11.10
N VAL A 193 0.28 -10.51 -11.16
CA VAL A 193 1.38 -9.63 -10.76
C VAL A 193 1.98 -9.04 -12.01
N PHE A 194 2.06 -7.72 -12.13
CA PHE A 194 2.66 -6.99 -13.24
C PHE A 194 3.85 -6.18 -12.74
N GLU A 195 5.03 -6.45 -13.26
CA GLU A 195 6.28 -5.78 -12.89
C GLU A 195 6.80 -5.00 -14.10
N VAL A 196 7.11 -3.72 -13.92
CA VAL A 196 7.54 -2.82 -15.00
C VAL A 196 8.72 -1.96 -14.58
N CYS A 197 9.61 -1.66 -15.52
CA CYS A 197 10.67 -0.69 -15.35
C CYS A 197 11.01 0.02 -16.68
N ALA A 198 11.73 1.14 -16.60
CA ALA A 198 12.20 1.82 -17.80
C ALA A 198 13.24 1.00 -18.56
N SER A 199 13.23 1.11 -19.89
CA SER A 199 14.29 0.56 -20.76
C SER A 199 15.62 1.31 -20.54
N PRO A 200 16.77 0.69 -20.90
CA PRO A 200 18.10 1.31 -20.77
C PRO A 200 18.23 2.72 -21.38
N ASP A 201 17.52 2.99 -22.48
CA ASP A 201 17.53 4.27 -23.17
C ASP A 201 16.60 5.32 -22.54
N LYS A 202 15.80 4.92 -21.54
CA LYS A 202 14.86 5.75 -20.78
C LYS A 202 13.69 6.32 -21.61
N LYS A 203 13.34 5.65 -22.70
CA LYS A 203 12.29 6.08 -23.64
C LYS A 203 11.14 5.10 -23.79
N SER A 204 11.33 3.86 -23.34
CA SER A 204 10.34 2.80 -23.42
C SER A 204 10.27 2.09 -22.06
N ALA A 205 9.54 0.98 -22.02
CA ALA A 205 9.43 0.12 -20.86
C ALA A 205 9.91 -1.29 -21.19
N LEU A 206 10.30 -1.99 -20.13
CA LEU A 206 10.37 -3.44 -20.06
C LEU A 206 9.36 -3.87 -19.00
N TRP A 207 8.62 -4.95 -19.24
CA TRP A 207 7.69 -5.46 -18.24
C TRP A 207 7.54 -6.98 -18.34
N ALA A 208 7.16 -7.60 -17.22
CA ALA A 208 6.75 -8.99 -17.13
C ALA A 208 5.53 -9.10 -16.22
N ALA A 209 4.69 -10.09 -16.45
CA ALA A 209 3.54 -10.37 -15.63
C ALA A 209 3.33 -11.87 -15.47
N LYS A 210 2.82 -12.27 -14.32
CA LYS A 210 2.55 -13.67 -13.98
C LYS A 210 1.25 -13.81 -13.21
N LYS A 211 0.40 -14.74 -13.63
CA LYS A 211 -0.82 -15.09 -12.92
C LYS A 211 -0.49 -15.81 -11.61
N VAL A 212 -1.16 -15.42 -10.53
CA VAL A 212 -1.09 -16.17 -9.26
C VAL A 212 -1.97 -17.41 -9.40
N PRO A 213 -1.45 -18.63 -9.13
CA PRO A 213 -2.25 -19.84 -9.19
C PRO A 213 -3.45 -19.79 -8.24
N ASP A 214 -4.60 -20.33 -8.68
CA ASP A 214 -5.77 -20.43 -7.83
C ASP A 214 -5.50 -21.33 -6.63
N GLY A 215 -5.90 -20.89 -5.43
CA GLY A 215 -5.55 -21.57 -4.18
C GLY A 215 -4.31 -21.02 -3.48
N GLU A 216 -3.67 -20.00 -4.04
CA GLU A 216 -2.44 -19.42 -3.49
C GLU A 216 -2.56 -17.95 -3.08
N VAL A 217 -1.60 -17.53 -2.27
CA VAL A 217 -1.36 -16.19 -1.76
C VAL A 217 -0.02 -15.70 -2.30
N PHE A 218 0.01 -14.47 -2.79
CA PHE A 218 1.23 -13.77 -3.19
C PHE A 218 1.43 -12.55 -2.30
N VAL A 219 2.68 -12.18 -2.03
CA VAL A 219 3.05 -10.96 -1.31
C VAL A 219 4.18 -10.27 -2.04
N GLU A 220 4.10 -8.95 -2.16
CA GLU A 220 5.15 -8.07 -2.64
C GLU A 220 5.48 -7.02 -1.57
N ALA A 221 6.76 -6.70 -1.45
CA ALA A 221 7.27 -5.76 -0.46
C ALA A 221 8.49 -4.98 -0.97
N ASN A 222 8.40 -4.38 -2.16
CA ASN A 222 9.41 -3.51 -2.78
C ASN A 222 10.59 -4.26 -3.44
N ILE A 223 10.37 -5.46 -3.95
CA ILE A 223 11.38 -6.22 -4.69
C ILE A 223 10.72 -7.11 -5.73
N PHE A 224 11.04 -6.93 -7.00
CA PHE A 224 10.54 -7.81 -8.07
C PHE A 224 10.65 -9.29 -7.70
N ARG A 225 9.57 -10.03 -7.97
CA ARG A 225 9.39 -11.43 -7.58
C ARG A 225 9.28 -12.37 -8.77
N ILE A 226 8.99 -11.85 -9.97
CA ILE A 226 8.95 -12.68 -11.17
C ILE A 226 10.37 -13.11 -11.56
N ARG A 227 10.56 -14.42 -11.77
CA ARG A 227 11.85 -15.05 -12.10
C ARG A 227 11.88 -15.49 -13.57
N GLU A 228 12.12 -16.76 -13.83
CA GLU A 228 12.17 -17.31 -15.17
C GLU A 228 10.86 -17.06 -15.94
N LEU A 229 10.99 -16.53 -17.15
CA LEU A 229 9.89 -16.30 -18.07
C LEU A 229 9.88 -17.42 -19.13
N ASP A 230 8.79 -18.18 -19.15
CA ASP A 230 8.51 -19.16 -20.21
C ASP A 230 7.46 -18.59 -21.17
N PRO A 231 7.81 -18.28 -22.43
CA PRO A 231 6.88 -17.73 -23.41
C PRO A 231 5.74 -18.67 -23.79
N GLU A 232 5.88 -19.98 -23.56
CA GLU A 232 4.83 -20.95 -23.85
C GLU A 232 3.81 -21.07 -22.70
N ASN A 233 4.08 -20.44 -21.56
CA ASN A 233 3.20 -20.47 -20.41
C ASN A 233 2.09 -19.40 -20.55
N PRO A 234 0.80 -19.79 -20.64
CA PRO A 234 -0.31 -18.83 -20.80
C PRO A 234 -0.55 -17.95 -19.55
N ASP A 235 0.07 -18.31 -18.43
CA ASP A 235 0.05 -17.58 -17.17
C ASP A 235 1.25 -16.62 -17.04
N ILE A 236 2.01 -16.41 -18.12
CA ILE A 236 3.11 -15.45 -18.21
C ILE A 236 2.89 -14.53 -19.42
N MET A 237 3.12 -13.24 -19.22
CA MET A 237 3.09 -12.20 -20.26
C MET A 237 4.33 -11.33 -20.07
N PHE A 238 4.95 -10.82 -21.13
CA PHE A 238 6.07 -9.88 -21.01
C PHE A 238 6.23 -9.04 -22.27
N SER A 239 6.97 -7.94 -22.15
CA SER A 239 7.12 -6.98 -23.22
C SER A 239 7.81 -7.60 -24.43
N PRO A 240 7.32 -7.38 -25.66
CA PRO A 240 7.85 -8.04 -26.86
C PRO A 240 9.29 -7.63 -27.18
N ASN A 241 9.72 -6.47 -26.68
CA ASN A 241 11.08 -5.93 -26.82
C ASN A 241 12.06 -6.46 -25.74
N LEU A 242 11.61 -7.21 -24.73
CA LEU A 242 12.41 -7.56 -23.55
C LEU A 242 13.73 -8.25 -23.88
N ILE A 243 13.67 -9.32 -24.66
CA ILE A 243 14.85 -10.15 -24.96
C ILE A 243 15.87 -9.33 -25.78
N GLU A 244 15.42 -8.64 -26.82
CA GLU A 244 16.28 -7.82 -27.69
C GLU A 244 16.97 -6.72 -26.89
N VAL A 245 16.19 -5.91 -26.16
CA VAL A 245 16.70 -4.78 -25.38
C VAL A 245 17.65 -5.24 -24.27
N ALA A 246 17.31 -6.31 -23.55
CA ALA A 246 18.16 -6.85 -22.50
C ALA A 246 19.48 -7.42 -23.04
N THR A 247 19.46 -8.06 -24.22
CA THR A 247 20.67 -8.56 -24.87
C THR A 247 21.56 -7.44 -25.39
N GLU A 248 20.99 -6.43 -26.04
CA GLU A 248 21.74 -5.26 -26.52
C GLU A 248 22.38 -4.47 -25.38
N ALA A 249 21.70 -4.38 -24.23
CA ALA A 249 22.23 -3.75 -23.02
C ALA A 249 23.29 -4.61 -22.30
N GLY A 250 23.49 -5.86 -22.71
CA GLY A 250 24.37 -6.82 -22.04
C GLY A 250 23.85 -7.28 -20.68
N TRP A 251 22.54 -7.18 -20.43
CA TRP A 251 21.89 -7.61 -19.20
C TRP A 251 21.49 -9.09 -19.24
N TYR A 252 21.36 -9.66 -20.44
CA TYR A 252 20.97 -11.05 -20.66
C TYR A 252 21.67 -11.67 -21.87
N ASP A 253 22.15 -12.91 -21.72
CA ASP A 253 22.72 -13.71 -22.81
C ASP A 253 21.73 -14.85 -23.17
N PRO A 254 21.08 -14.80 -24.35
CA PRO A 254 20.11 -15.81 -24.77
C PRO A 254 20.67 -17.23 -24.89
N SER A 255 22.00 -17.39 -24.92
CA SER A 255 22.64 -18.71 -24.94
C SER A 255 22.71 -19.38 -23.56
N THR A 256 22.39 -18.65 -22.48
CA THR A 256 22.56 -19.13 -21.10
C THR A 256 21.34 -19.83 -20.50
N GLY A 257 20.17 -19.76 -21.14
CA GLY A 257 18.93 -20.38 -20.68
C GLY A 257 17.74 -19.44 -20.82
N PRO A 258 16.61 -19.70 -20.15
CA PRO A 258 15.50 -18.75 -20.04
C PRO A 258 15.92 -17.45 -19.36
N ILE A 259 15.20 -16.36 -19.66
CA ILE A 259 15.42 -15.07 -19.00
C ILE A 259 14.83 -15.09 -17.58
N ASP A 260 15.62 -14.74 -16.57
CA ASP A 260 15.15 -14.41 -15.22
C ASP A 260 14.86 -12.91 -15.16
N TRP A 261 13.59 -12.53 -15.05
CA TRP A 261 13.15 -11.13 -15.05
C TRP A 261 13.85 -10.31 -13.97
N MET A 262 13.70 -10.68 -12.69
CA MET A 262 14.28 -9.95 -11.58
C MET A 262 15.81 -9.80 -11.73
N ALA A 263 16.53 -10.87 -12.05
CA ALA A 263 17.99 -10.82 -12.21
C ALA A 263 18.41 -9.93 -13.41
N THR A 264 17.58 -9.88 -14.45
CA THR A 264 17.85 -9.11 -15.66
C THR A 264 17.63 -7.62 -15.45
N VAL A 265 16.57 -7.18 -14.77
CA VAL A 265 16.18 -5.76 -14.71
C VAL A 265 16.36 -5.10 -13.35
N SER A 266 16.53 -5.85 -12.27
CA SER A 266 16.65 -5.33 -10.90
C SER A 266 18.08 -5.39 -10.35
N THR A 267 18.35 -4.58 -9.33
CA THR A 267 19.53 -4.77 -8.47
C THR A 267 19.26 -5.69 -7.28
N GLY A 268 18.07 -6.30 -7.22
CA GLY A 268 17.60 -7.05 -6.07
C GLY A 268 17.23 -6.14 -4.90
N GLU A 269 17.25 -6.70 -3.69
CA GLU A 269 16.95 -6.00 -2.43
C GLU A 269 17.77 -4.70 -2.23
N TYR A 270 17.10 -3.63 -1.76
CA TYR A 270 17.67 -2.28 -1.66
C TYR A 270 18.76 -2.11 -0.60
N SER A 271 18.65 -2.85 0.50
CA SER A 271 19.51 -2.68 1.67
C SER A 271 19.59 -4.02 2.38
N GLN A 272 20.80 -4.59 2.45
CA GLN A 272 21.23 -5.70 3.33
C GLN A 272 20.07 -6.53 3.92
N PRO A 273 19.89 -7.79 3.50
CA PRO A 273 18.78 -8.26 2.67
C PRO A 273 17.35 -8.14 3.24
N TYR A 274 17.07 -7.33 4.25
CA TYR A 274 15.87 -7.48 5.09
C TYR A 274 14.96 -6.25 5.11
N TYR A 275 15.15 -5.28 4.23
CA TYR A 275 14.16 -4.21 4.07
C TYR A 275 12.85 -4.71 3.43
N SER A 276 12.96 -5.56 2.41
CA SER A 276 11.83 -6.12 1.64
C SER A 276 11.59 -7.57 2.04
N LEU A 277 12.63 -8.39 2.04
CA LEU A 277 12.52 -9.84 2.24
C LEU A 277 12.03 -10.23 3.65
N ARG A 278 12.22 -9.39 4.68
CA ARG A 278 11.64 -9.66 6.01
C ARG A 278 10.12 -9.61 6.00
N ARG A 279 9.53 -8.63 5.30
CA ARG A 279 8.07 -8.50 5.18
C ARG A 279 7.47 -9.63 4.38
N ILE A 280 8.14 -10.00 3.28
CA ILE A 280 7.77 -11.17 2.47
C ILE A 280 7.76 -12.41 3.35
N TRP A 281 8.87 -12.67 4.05
CA TRP A 281 8.96 -13.79 4.99
C TRP A 281 7.82 -13.77 6.00
N ARG A 282 7.56 -12.62 6.63
CA ARG A 282 6.57 -12.53 7.69
C ARG A 282 5.16 -12.81 7.18
N VAL A 283 4.80 -12.32 6.00
CA VAL A 283 3.50 -12.69 5.41
C VAL A 283 3.45 -14.19 5.15
N LEU A 284 4.49 -14.78 4.55
CA LEU A 284 4.55 -16.22 4.29
C LEU A 284 4.49 -17.07 5.58
N ASP A 285 5.18 -16.66 6.65
CA ASP A 285 5.17 -17.26 7.99
C ASP A 285 3.78 -17.20 8.63
N ARG A 286 3.06 -16.09 8.45
CA ARG A 286 1.71 -15.91 8.97
C ARG A 286 0.66 -16.74 8.22
N VAL A 287 0.78 -16.86 6.90
CA VAL A 287 -0.23 -17.55 6.07
C VAL A 287 0.05 -19.04 5.87
N ALA A 288 1.31 -19.47 5.92
CA ALA A 288 1.72 -20.85 5.71
C ALA A 288 2.81 -21.29 6.72
N PRO A 289 2.54 -21.20 8.05
CA PRO A 289 3.52 -21.54 9.08
C PRO A 289 4.05 -22.98 8.96
N SER A 290 3.26 -23.93 8.43
CA SER A 290 3.69 -25.31 8.20
C SER A 290 4.87 -25.46 7.23
N LYS A 291 5.16 -24.42 6.44
CA LYS A 291 6.31 -24.39 5.51
C LYS A 291 7.62 -24.07 6.21
N GLU A 292 7.57 -23.48 7.41
CA GLU A 292 8.74 -23.16 8.22
C GLU A 292 9.80 -22.37 7.42
N PHE A 293 9.38 -21.38 6.62
CA PHE A 293 10.31 -20.56 5.85
C PHE A 293 11.31 -19.88 6.80
N SER A 294 12.59 -19.99 6.47
CA SER A 294 13.65 -19.31 7.23
C SER A 294 13.48 -17.79 7.11
N PRO A 295 13.58 -17.01 8.20
CA PRO A 295 13.67 -15.55 8.11
C PRO A 295 15.01 -15.08 7.50
N TRP A 296 15.95 -15.99 7.32
CA TRP A 296 17.30 -15.70 6.84
C TRP A 296 17.53 -16.28 5.45
N VAL A 297 18.07 -15.47 4.56
CA VAL A 297 18.39 -15.81 3.16
C VAL A 297 19.85 -15.52 2.85
N GLU A 298 20.37 -16.15 1.80
CA GLU A 298 21.77 -15.98 1.39
C GLU A 298 22.05 -14.58 0.81
N ASP A 299 21.18 -14.09 -0.07
CA ASP A 299 21.35 -12.80 -0.74
C ASP A 299 20.03 -12.13 -1.17
N GLY A 300 20.14 -10.92 -1.73
CA GLY A 300 19.02 -10.11 -2.21
C GLY A 300 18.37 -10.59 -3.52
N PHE A 301 18.84 -11.70 -4.09
CA PHE A 301 18.26 -12.41 -5.24
C PHE A 301 17.82 -13.83 -4.85
N THR A 302 17.59 -14.09 -3.57
CA THR A 302 17.15 -15.40 -3.05
C THR A 302 15.94 -15.98 -3.78
N THR A 303 15.96 -17.29 -3.99
CA THR A 303 14.83 -18.09 -4.47
C THR A 303 14.18 -18.93 -3.37
N ASP A 304 14.58 -18.72 -2.10
CA ASP A 304 14.07 -19.45 -0.94
C ASP A 304 12.59 -19.15 -0.67
N TYR A 305 12.14 -17.96 -1.06
CA TYR A 305 10.74 -17.56 -1.01
C TYR A 305 10.08 -17.79 -2.38
N PRO A 306 9.06 -18.67 -2.48
CA PRO A 306 8.40 -18.95 -3.75
C PRO A 306 7.66 -17.72 -4.26
N PHE A 307 7.29 -17.71 -5.55
CA PHE A 307 6.44 -16.65 -6.11
C PHE A 307 5.16 -16.48 -5.27
N SER A 308 4.44 -17.58 -5.03
CA SER A 308 3.22 -17.64 -4.23
C SER A 308 3.17 -18.93 -3.40
N VAL A 309 2.27 -19.01 -2.42
CA VAL A 309 2.15 -20.15 -1.51
C VAL A 309 0.69 -20.54 -1.27
N VAL A 310 0.41 -21.83 -1.16
CA VAL A 310 -0.88 -22.31 -0.62
C VAL A 310 -0.89 -22.04 0.88
N PRO A 311 -1.84 -21.24 1.40
CA PRO A 311 -1.91 -20.97 2.82
C PRO A 311 -2.38 -22.21 3.59
N ASP A 312 -1.99 -22.33 4.85
CA ASP A 312 -2.39 -23.46 5.71
C ASP A 312 -3.90 -23.45 5.98
N GLU A 313 -4.47 -22.25 6.08
CA GLU A 313 -5.90 -22.01 6.22
C GLU A 313 -6.34 -20.94 5.20
N LYS A 314 -7.59 -21.03 4.75
CA LYS A 314 -8.16 -20.01 3.87
C LYS A 314 -8.24 -18.67 4.58
N LEU A 315 -8.01 -17.59 3.84
CA LEU A 315 -8.00 -16.22 4.37
C LEU A 315 -9.34 -15.52 4.13
N SER A 316 -9.87 -14.89 5.19
CA SER A 316 -10.92 -13.88 5.09
C SER A 316 -10.31 -12.49 4.84
N VAL A 317 -11.14 -11.52 4.49
CA VAL A 317 -10.71 -10.11 4.41
C VAL A 317 -10.09 -9.65 5.73
N ALA A 318 -10.69 -10.03 6.87
CA ALA A 318 -10.18 -9.67 8.20
C ALA A 318 -8.78 -10.26 8.46
N ASP A 319 -8.50 -11.46 7.97
CA ASP A 319 -7.17 -12.07 8.08
C ASP A 319 -6.14 -11.27 7.27
N VAL A 320 -6.47 -10.85 6.05
CA VAL A 320 -5.59 -10.00 5.22
C VAL A 320 -5.34 -8.65 5.89
N ILE A 321 -6.38 -7.99 6.42
CA ILE A 321 -6.22 -6.73 7.19
C ILE A 321 -5.28 -6.96 8.39
N SER A 322 -5.37 -8.10 9.07
CA SER A 322 -4.50 -8.41 10.20
C SER A 322 -3.02 -8.54 9.82
N LEU A 323 -2.70 -8.99 8.60
CA LEU A 323 -1.32 -9.05 8.10
C LEU A 323 -0.70 -7.66 8.02
N PHE A 324 -1.50 -6.67 7.63
CA PHE A 324 -1.06 -5.28 7.51
C PHE A 324 -0.80 -4.60 8.86
N ARG A 325 -1.33 -5.14 9.96
CA ARG A 325 -1.16 -4.61 11.32
C ARG A 325 0.06 -5.16 12.07
N ASP A 326 0.83 -6.02 11.42
CA ASP A 326 1.93 -6.78 12.03
C ASP A 326 3.23 -5.94 12.15
N PHE A 327 3.86 -6.06 13.33
CA PHE A 327 5.13 -5.47 13.74
C PHE A 327 6.18 -6.55 14.06
N TYR A 328 6.04 -7.73 13.45
CA TYR A 328 6.81 -8.95 13.71
C TYR A 328 6.57 -9.54 15.10
N GLU A 329 5.37 -9.36 15.67
CA GLU A 329 5.08 -9.77 17.04
C GLU A 329 5.37 -11.26 17.29
N GLY A 330 6.00 -11.55 18.42
CA GLY A 330 6.34 -12.91 18.84
C GLY A 330 7.56 -13.53 18.13
N THR A 331 8.30 -12.74 17.36
CA THR A 331 9.56 -13.15 16.70
C THR A 331 10.76 -12.44 17.33
N GLU A 332 11.99 -12.78 16.91
CA GLU A 332 13.18 -12.04 17.33
C GLU A 332 13.26 -10.61 16.74
N PHE A 333 12.39 -10.28 15.79
CA PHE A 333 12.32 -8.98 15.10
C PHE A 333 11.21 -8.07 15.63
N ASP A 334 10.50 -8.49 16.68
CA ASP A 334 9.37 -7.79 17.27
C ASP A 334 9.72 -6.34 17.62
N LEU A 335 9.09 -5.39 16.91
CA LEU A 335 9.35 -3.97 17.12
C LEU A 335 8.69 -3.41 18.38
N THR A 336 7.79 -4.15 19.01
CA THR A 336 7.15 -3.74 20.27
C THR A 336 8.03 -4.06 21.49
N GLU A 337 9.16 -4.73 21.29
CA GLU A 337 10.04 -5.20 22.35
C GLU A 337 11.40 -4.48 22.39
N GLY A 338 12.06 -4.60 23.55
CA GLY A 338 13.43 -4.13 23.76
C GLY A 338 13.57 -2.61 23.95
N LEU A 339 14.82 -2.17 24.09
CA LEU A 339 15.12 -0.79 24.49
C LEU A 339 14.68 0.24 23.43
N ALA A 340 14.71 -0.14 22.15
CA ALA A 340 14.30 0.74 21.05
C ALA A 340 12.79 1.03 21.05
N ALA A 341 11.96 0.14 21.61
CA ALA A 341 10.52 0.33 21.74
C ALA A 341 10.14 1.23 22.94
N GLY A 342 11.13 1.64 23.75
CA GLY A 342 10.90 2.44 24.94
C GLY A 342 10.16 1.68 26.04
N PRO A 343 9.69 2.38 27.09
CA PRO A 343 9.10 1.73 28.27
C PRO A 343 7.71 1.13 28.02
N PHE A 344 7.07 1.47 26.89
CA PHE A 344 5.69 1.09 26.59
C PHE A 344 5.54 0.44 25.21
N GLY A 345 6.63 -0.09 24.64
CA GLY A 345 6.56 -0.96 23.46
C GLY A 345 6.09 -0.29 22.17
N ASN A 346 6.42 0.98 21.95
CA ASN A 346 6.07 1.68 20.71
C ASN A 346 6.87 1.09 19.54
N PRO A 347 6.22 0.58 18.46
CA PRO A 347 6.91 -0.01 17.32
C PRO A 347 7.49 1.02 16.34
N ASN A 348 7.08 2.28 16.41
CA ASN A 348 7.49 3.30 15.44
C ASN A 348 8.98 3.62 15.58
N ARG A 349 9.65 3.76 14.42
CA ARG A 349 11.09 3.96 14.30
C ARG A 349 11.40 5.08 13.31
N TYR A 350 11.78 6.22 13.85
CA TYR A 350 12.17 7.39 13.05
C TYR A 350 13.62 7.29 12.59
N SER A 351 13.89 7.76 11.36
CA SER A 351 15.25 7.85 10.82
C SER A 351 16.12 8.80 11.66
N GLY A 352 17.37 8.40 11.90
CA GLY A 352 18.32 9.25 12.62
C GLY A 352 18.67 10.51 11.82
N SER A 353 18.84 11.64 12.51
CA SER A 353 19.24 12.92 11.88
C SER A 353 20.74 13.01 11.57
N SER A 354 21.55 12.08 12.07
CA SER A 354 23.00 12.09 11.91
C SER A 354 23.44 11.42 10.61
N LYS A 355 24.20 12.15 9.79
CA LYS A 355 24.87 11.57 8.60
C LYS A 355 26.14 10.77 8.95
N LEU A 356 26.57 10.79 10.21
CA LEU A 356 27.78 10.10 10.67
C LEU A 356 27.49 8.70 11.23
N ILE A 357 26.28 8.49 11.77
CA ILE A 357 25.86 7.20 12.30
C ILE A 357 25.15 6.45 11.18
N LYS A 358 25.75 5.33 10.75
CA LYS A 358 25.18 4.47 9.72
C LYS A 358 24.38 3.34 10.37
N GLY A 359 23.17 3.09 9.88
CA GLY A 359 22.30 2.02 10.33
C GLY A 359 20.89 2.19 9.73
N SER A 360 20.07 1.17 9.91
CA SER A 360 18.65 1.16 9.53
C SER A 360 17.86 0.38 10.58
N TRP A 361 16.57 0.66 10.67
CA TRP A 361 15.63 -0.11 11.47
C TRP A 361 15.03 -1.23 10.64
N GLU A 362 14.48 -2.25 11.30
CA GLU A 362 13.62 -3.22 10.61
C GLU A 362 12.38 -2.50 10.04
N ARG A 363 12.00 -2.82 8.80
CA ARG A 363 10.80 -2.28 8.16
C ARG A 363 9.64 -3.24 8.47
N ALA A 364 8.81 -2.96 9.46
CA ALA A 364 7.57 -3.71 9.73
C ALA A 364 6.51 -3.45 8.66
N ILE A 365 5.54 -4.36 8.50
CA ILE A 365 4.45 -4.23 7.51
C ILE A 365 3.60 -2.99 7.81
N SER A 366 3.21 -2.82 9.07
CA SER A 366 2.59 -1.59 9.56
C SER A 366 3.65 -0.53 9.89
N ILE A 367 3.45 0.72 9.48
CA ILE A 367 4.38 1.82 9.76
C ILE A 367 3.65 3.18 9.83
N PHE A 368 4.10 4.07 10.71
CA PHE A 368 3.51 5.40 10.97
C PHE A 368 3.38 6.33 9.75
N ARG A 369 4.13 6.10 8.67
CA ARG A 369 4.10 6.93 7.45
C ARG A 369 3.17 6.38 6.37
N CYS A 370 2.31 5.42 6.72
CA CYS A 370 1.30 4.88 5.83
C CYS A 370 0.11 5.85 5.76
N ASP A 371 -0.12 6.43 4.58
CA ASP A 371 -1.17 7.43 4.35
C ASP A 371 -2.54 6.77 4.15
N TYR A 372 -2.57 5.58 3.58
CA TYR A 372 -3.77 4.75 3.51
C TYR A 372 -3.42 3.28 3.33
N VAL A 373 -4.37 2.43 3.72
CA VAL A 373 -4.34 0.99 3.47
C VAL A 373 -5.68 0.54 2.90
N PHE A 374 -5.67 -0.42 1.98
CA PHE A 374 -6.89 -1.12 1.62
C PHE A 374 -6.70 -2.62 1.39
N VAL A 375 -7.81 -3.34 1.49
CA VAL A 375 -7.98 -4.70 0.99
C VAL A 375 -9.23 -4.71 0.11
N THR A 376 -9.11 -5.16 -1.14
CA THR A 376 -10.26 -5.34 -2.02
C THR A 376 -10.84 -6.74 -1.89
N GLN A 377 -12.13 -6.85 -2.17
CA GLN A 377 -12.87 -8.11 -2.22
C GLN A 377 -13.72 -8.06 -3.50
N VAL A 378 -13.34 -8.82 -4.53
CA VAL A 378 -14.03 -8.85 -5.83
C VAL A 378 -14.64 -10.22 -6.08
N ARG A 379 -15.91 -10.26 -6.54
CA ARG A 379 -16.79 -11.43 -6.36
C ARG A 379 -17.65 -11.69 -7.59
N ASN A 380 -17.45 -12.85 -8.21
CA ASN A 380 -18.09 -13.19 -9.48
C ASN A 380 -19.52 -13.74 -9.36
N TRP A 381 -20.03 -13.89 -8.14
CA TRP A 381 -21.41 -14.36 -7.87
C TRP A 381 -22.37 -13.22 -7.50
N LEU A 382 -21.89 -11.97 -7.52
CA LEU A 382 -22.68 -10.78 -7.27
C LEU A 382 -22.56 -9.83 -8.48
N PRO A 383 -23.60 -9.03 -8.77
CA PRO A 383 -23.51 -7.94 -9.74
C PRO A 383 -22.37 -6.98 -9.40
N ASP A 384 -21.72 -6.39 -10.41
CA ASP A 384 -20.51 -5.57 -10.19
C ASP A 384 -20.65 -4.48 -9.11
N PRO A 385 -21.74 -3.69 -9.05
CA PRO A 385 -21.89 -2.65 -8.01
C PRO A 385 -21.85 -3.19 -6.57
N ILE A 386 -22.17 -4.47 -6.38
CA ILE A 386 -22.23 -5.15 -5.09
C ILE A 386 -20.97 -6.01 -4.89
N GLY A 387 -20.50 -6.65 -5.95
CA GLY A 387 -19.41 -7.64 -5.91
C GLY A 387 -18.07 -7.04 -5.51
N GLY A 388 -17.75 -5.82 -5.95
CA GLY A 388 -16.50 -5.15 -5.64
C GLY A 388 -16.60 -4.29 -4.37
N VAL A 389 -15.77 -4.59 -3.39
CA VAL A 389 -15.66 -3.82 -2.13
C VAL A 389 -14.20 -3.47 -1.88
N VAL A 390 -13.94 -2.21 -1.52
CA VAL A 390 -12.65 -1.73 -1.01
C VAL A 390 -12.82 -1.49 0.48
N TRP A 391 -12.22 -2.33 1.30
CA TRP A 391 -12.07 -2.06 2.72
C TRP A 391 -10.96 -1.04 2.87
N PHE A 392 -11.30 0.22 3.11
CA PHE A 392 -10.36 1.35 3.06
C PHE A 392 -10.11 1.94 4.45
N GLY A 393 -8.85 2.13 4.81
CA GLY A 393 -8.39 2.80 6.03
C GLY A 393 -7.51 4.00 5.65
N ALA A 394 -7.85 5.17 6.16
CA ALA A 394 -7.24 6.44 5.77
C ALA A 394 -5.97 6.81 6.56
N ALA A 395 -5.22 5.82 7.05
CA ALA A 395 -4.03 6.02 7.87
C ALA A 395 -3.24 4.69 7.96
N ALA A 396 -2.25 4.61 8.85
CA ALA A 396 -1.51 3.38 9.04
C ALA A 396 -2.42 2.23 9.54
N PRO A 397 -2.16 0.96 9.16
CA PRO A 397 -3.12 -0.12 9.42
C PRO A 397 -3.41 -0.35 10.90
N HIS A 398 -2.40 -0.19 11.76
CA HIS A 398 -2.53 -0.36 13.20
C HIS A 398 -3.40 0.72 13.87
N GLU A 399 -3.51 1.91 13.27
CA GLU A 399 -4.32 3.02 13.78
C GLU A 399 -5.62 3.24 12.98
N SER A 400 -5.82 2.51 11.88
CA SER A 400 -7.02 2.64 11.03
C SER A 400 -8.12 1.67 11.42
N ILE A 401 -9.37 2.10 11.22
CA ILE A 401 -10.54 1.23 11.06
C ILE A 401 -10.90 1.23 9.59
N LEU A 402 -11.04 0.05 8.98
CA LEU A 402 -11.33 -0.07 7.56
C LEU A 402 -12.85 -0.11 7.31
N VAL A 403 -13.31 0.74 6.41
CA VAL A 403 -14.74 0.88 6.03
C VAL A 403 -14.97 0.25 4.66
N PRO A 404 -16.07 -0.51 4.44
CA PRO A 404 -16.35 -1.14 3.15
C PRO A 404 -16.94 -0.12 2.16
N LEU A 405 -16.12 0.34 1.21
CA LEU A 405 -16.52 1.19 0.10
C LEU A 405 -16.83 0.31 -1.13
N TYR A 406 -18.10 0.18 -1.50
CA TYR A 406 -18.49 -0.61 -2.67
C TYR A 406 -18.12 0.13 -3.96
N CYS A 407 -17.64 -0.57 -4.99
CA CYS A 407 -17.36 0.06 -6.29
C CYS A 407 -18.65 0.55 -6.99
N GLY A 408 -19.82 0.13 -6.50
CA GLY A 408 -21.13 0.59 -6.96
C GLY A 408 -21.59 1.93 -6.39
N ILE A 409 -20.91 2.50 -5.40
CA ILE A 409 -21.28 3.85 -4.94
C ILE A 409 -21.02 4.88 -6.06
N ASN A 410 -21.51 6.09 -5.90
CA ASN A 410 -21.29 7.18 -6.86
C ASN A 410 -20.96 8.51 -6.16
N ASP A 411 -20.92 8.50 -4.84
CA ASP A 411 -20.51 9.59 -3.99
C ASP A 411 -19.66 8.99 -2.87
N VAL A 412 -18.42 9.47 -2.74
CA VAL A 412 -17.53 9.03 -1.67
C VAL A 412 -17.80 9.92 -0.46
N PRO A 413 -17.90 9.37 0.76
CA PRO A 413 -18.09 10.18 1.95
C PRO A 413 -16.99 11.24 2.11
N TYR A 414 -17.37 12.45 2.53
CA TYR A 414 -16.47 13.59 2.79
C TYR A 414 -15.20 13.20 3.57
N ALA A 415 -15.37 12.29 4.55
CA ALA A 415 -14.27 11.82 5.38
C ALA A 415 -13.13 11.15 4.61
N PHE A 416 -13.35 10.68 3.38
CA PHE A 416 -12.37 9.96 2.56
C PHE A 416 -11.95 10.72 1.30
N ASP A 417 -12.82 11.48 0.65
CA ASP A 417 -12.49 12.18 -0.61
C ASP A 417 -12.03 13.64 -0.41
N HIS A 418 -12.17 14.18 0.81
CA HIS A 418 -11.66 15.49 1.19
C HIS A 418 -10.48 15.38 2.16
N GLY A 419 -9.75 16.49 2.28
CA GLY A 419 -8.61 16.61 3.19
C GLY A 419 -7.45 17.38 2.58
N ASN A 420 -6.58 17.87 3.45
CA ASN A 420 -5.41 18.66 3.09
C ASN A 420 -4.29 18.37 4.08
N LEU A 421 -3.06 18.14 3.63
CA LEU A 421 -1.90 17.91 4.53
C LEU A 421 -1.39 19.19 5.22
N HIS A 422 -1.86 20.38 4.81
CA HIS A 422 -1.48 21.67 5.40
C HIS A 422 -2.43 22.15 6.50
N GLU A 423 -3.61 21.52 6.66
CA GLU A 423 -4.62 21.94 7.61
C GLU A 423 -5.33 20.73 8.24
N PHE A 424 -5.41 20.73 9.56
CA PHE A 424 -6.14 19.70 10.30
C PHE A 424 -7.65 19.90 10.12
N ASP A 425 -8.34 18.81 9.80
CA ASP A 425 -9.80 18.75 9.71
C ASP A 425 -10.32 17.55 10.50
N ALA A 426 -11.21 17.79 11.45
CA ALA A 426 -11.77 16.73 12.29
C ALA A 426 -12.77 15.84 11.53
N ASP A 427 -13.36 16.35 10.44
CA ASP A 427 -14.35 15.61 9.65
C ASP A 427 -13.69 14.69 8.61
N VAL A 428 -12.35 14.73 8.49
CA VAL A 428 -11.54 13.90 7.60
C VAL A 428 -10.97 12.69 8.35
N ALA A 429 -11.19 11.49 7.81
CA ALA A 429 -10.85 10.22 8.46
C ALA A 429 -9.35 10.09 8.73
N GLY A 430 -8.50 10.53 7.80
CA GLY A 430 -7.05 10.42 7.99
C GLY A 430 -6.55 11.18 9.21
N TRP A 431 -7.05 12.40 9.42
CA TRP A 431 -6.72 13.18 10.61
C TRP A 431 -7.24 12.55 11.91
N ALA A 432 -8.44 11.99 11.90
CA ALA A 432 -9.02 11.33 13.07
C ALA A 432 -8.27 10.06 13.48
N MET A 433 -7.89 9.22 12.50
CA MET A 433 -7.14 7.98 12.72
C MET A 433 -5.68 8.25 13.06
N ASN A 434 -5.01 9.17 12.36
CA ASN A 434 -3.65 9.58 12.71
C ASN A 434 -3.60 10.14 14.14
N PHE A 435 -4.59 10.94 14.56
CA PHE A 435 -4.63 11.43 15.95
C PHE A 435 -4.67 10.27 16.94
N MET A 436 -5.50 9.24 16.67
CA MET A 436 -5.65 8.07 17.53
C MET A 436 -4.33 7.33 17.72
N GLY A 437 -3.63 6.98 16.63
CA GLY A 437 -2.37 6.25 16.72
C GLY A 437 -1.20 7.10 17.24
N ASN A 438 -1.09 8.36 16.82
CA ASN A 438 -0.09 9.29 17.39
C ASN A 438 -0.26 9.46 18.90
N TRP A 439 -1.50 9.54 19.41
CA TRP A 439 -1.73 9.60 20.86
C TRP A 439 -1.35 8.29 21.56
N ALA A 440 -1.60 7.15 20.91
CA ALA A 440 -1.24 5.84 21.43
C ALA A 440 0.27 5.65 21.61
N GLU A 441 1.11 6.30 20.79
CA GLU A 441 2.57 6.24 20.91
C GLU A 441 3.10 6.60 22.31
N LEU A 442 2.38 7.44 23.05
CA LEU A 442 2.75 7.86 24.41
C LEU A 442 2.76 6.70 25.41
N LYS A 443 1.92 5.68 25.18
CA LYS A 443 1.77 4.52 26.06
C LYS A 443 1.23 3.32 25.28
N PHE A 444 1.94 2.93 24.22
CA PHE A 444 1.46 2.02 23.18
C PHE A 444 0.93 0.69 23.73
N SER A 445 1.66 0.01 24.61
CA SER A 445 1.24 -1.27 25.22
C SER A 445 -0.03 -1.21 26.06
N TYR A 446 -0.51 -0.02 26.42
CA TYR A 446 -1.78 0.18 27.12
C TYR A 446 -2.90 0.61 26.18
N MET A 447 -2.60 1.51 25.23
CA MET A 447 -3.61 2.08 24.34
C MET A 447 -3.90 1.19 23.13
N TYR A 448 -2.87 0.53 22.56
CA TYR A 448 -3.03 -0.28 21.36
C TYR A 448 -3.98 -1.47 21.56
N PRO A 449 -3.97 -2.22 22.68
CA PRO A 449 -4.97 -3.25 22.91
C PRO A 449 -6.42 -2.72 22.96
N GLU A 450 -6.63 -1.47 23.40
CA GLU A 450 -7.95 -0.83 23.37
C GLU A 450 -8.33 -0.37 21.95
N ILE A 451 -7.36 0.10 21.15
CA ILE A 451 -7.56 0.38 19.72
C ILE A 451 -7.94 -0.90 18.99
N GLN A 452 -7.24 -2.00 19.24
CA GLN A 452 -7.56 -3.31 18.66
C GLN A 452 -8.97 -3.78 19.06
N ALA A 453 -9.39 -3.54 20.31
CA ALA A 453 -10.75 -3.85 20.74
C ALA A 453 -11.79 -3.00 19.99
N LEU A 454 -11.53 -1.71 19.77
CA LEU A 454 -12.39 -0.83 18.97
C LEU A 454 -12.47 -1.29 17.51
N GLN A 455 -11.31 -1.58 16.89
CA GLN A 455 -11.23 -2.11 15.52
C GLN A 455 -12.03 -3.41 15.39
N GLN A 456 -11.83 -4.37 16.27
CA GLN A 456 -12.56 -5.64 16.28
C GLN A 456 -14.07 -5.43 16.48
N GLU A 457 -14.46 -4.50 17.35
CA GLU A 457 -15.86 -4.18 17.59
C GLU A 457 -16.53 -3.59 16.34
N ILE A 458 -15.89 -2.62 15.69
CA ILE A 458 -16.47 -1.92 14.55
C ILE A 458 -16.40 -2.79 13.30
N GLU A 459 -15.20 -3.22 12.91
CA GLU A 459 -15.00 -4.04 11.69
C GLU A 459 -15.73 -5.37 11.80
N GLY A 460 -15.73 -6.01 12.98
CA GLY A 460 -16.48 -7.24 13.22
C GLY A 460 -17.98 -7.08 13.02
N LYS A 461 -18.56 -5.94 13.42
CA LYS A 461 -19.97 -5.62 13.12
C LYS A 461 -20.17 -5.43 11.62
N LEU A 462 -19.27 -4.71 10.93
CA LEU A 462 -19.36 -4.47 9.49
C LEU A 462 -19.32 -5.79 8.71
N PHE A 463 -18.39 -6.69 9.02
CA PHE A 463 -18.35 -8.03 8.43
C PHE A 463 -19.62 -8.84 8.72
N ALA A 464 -20.13 -8.78 9.95
CA ALA A 464 -21.33 -9.54 10.33
C ALA A 464 -22.61 -9.05 9.62
N VAL A 465 -22.73 -7.74 9.34
CA VAL A 465 -23.92 -7.17 8.67
C VAL A 465 -23.82 -7.21 7.14
N GLN A 466 -22.62 -7.29 6.58
CA GLN A 466 -22.36 -7.24 5.14
C GLN A 466 -23.30 -8.16 4.32
N PRO A 467 -23.51 -9.46 4.66
CA PRO A 467 -24.39 -10.32 3.87
C PRO A 467 -25.86 -9.83 3.81
N ALA A 468 -26.35 -9.18 4.87
CA ALA A 468 -27.70 -8.65 4.91
C ALA A 468 -27.85 -7.38 4.05
N ILE A 469 -26.83 -6.52 4.07
CA ILE A 469 -26.75 -5.32 3.21
C ILE A 469 -26.71 -5.74 1.74
N GLU A 470 -25.86 -6.71 1.40
CA GLU A 470 -25.71 -7.19 0.03
C GLU A 470 -26.94 -7.93 -0.48
N ALA A 471 -27.64 -8.68 0.38
CA ALA A 471 -28.92 -9.30 0.02
C ALA A 471 -30.01 -8.26 -0.28
N ALA A 472 -30.03 -7.13 0.44
CA ALA A 472 -30.93 -6.03 0.16
C ALA A 472 -30.54 -5.29 -1.14
N ALA A 473 -29.24 -5.00 -1.32
CA ALA A 473 -28.71 -4.39 -2.53
C ALA A 473 -29.01 -5.23 -3.78
N ALA A 474 -28.85 -6.56 -3.69
CA ALA A 474 -29.17 -7.48 -4.79
C ALA A 474 -30.66 -7.45 -5.15
N GLN A 475 -31.56 -7.37 -4.17
CA GLN A 475 -33.00 -7.21 -4.45
C GLN A 475 -33.32 -5.90 -5.15
N LEU A 476 -32.66 -4.80 -4.75
CA LEU A 476 -32.82 -3.50 -5.40
C LEU A 476 -32.24 -3.50 -6.82
N TYR A 477 -31.11 -4.17 -7.04
CA TYR A 477 -30.47 -4.28 -8.34
C TYR A 477 -31.38 -4.95 -9.38
N GLU A 478 -32.10 -6.00 -8.99
CA GLU A 478 -33.09 -6.68 -9.86
C GLU A 478 -34.28 -5.79 -10.23
N VAL A 479 -34.58 -4.76 -9.42
CA VAL A 479 -35.64 -3.78 -9.70
C VAL A 479 -35.09 -2.66 -10.59
N ASP A 480 -34.00 -2.05 -10.16
CA ASP A 480 -33.31 -0.95 -10.83
C ASP A 480 -31.85 -0.86 -10.32
N PRO A 481 -30.83 -1.04 -11.18
CA PRO A 481 -29.44 -0.88 -10.80
C PRO A 481 -29.12 0.45 -10.12
N GLU A 482 -29.81 1.54 -10.47
CA GLU A 482 -29.57 2.86 -9.83
C GLU A 482 -30.09 2.89 -8.39
N LEU A 483 -31.20 2.20 -8.07
CA LEU A 483 -31.67 2.06 -6.68
C LEU A 483 -30.67 1.26 -5.83
N CYS A 484 -30.01 0.27 -6.42
CA CYS A 484 -28.92 -0.45 -5.74
C CYS A 484 -27.76 0.49 -5.43
N LYS A 485 -27.32 1.30 -6.41
CA LYS A 485 -26.23 2.27 -6.22
C LYS A 485 -26.58 3.30 -5.14
N GLU A 486 -27.78 3.90 -5.19
CA GLU A 486 -28.27 4.85 -4.18
C GLU A 486 -28.28 4.22 -2.77
N PHE A 487 -28.79 3.00 -2.63
CA PHE A 487 -28.80 2.28 -1.36
C PHE A 487 -27.40 2.02 -0.81
N LEU A 488 -26.45 1.62 -1.67
CA LEU A 488 -25.07 1.39 -1.25
C LEU A 488 -24.38 2.70 -0.87
N THR A 489 -24.58 3.78 -1.64
CA THR A 489 -24.06 5.12 -1.33
C THR A 489 -24.56 5.59 0.04
N ASP A 490 -25.87 5.50 0.30
CA ASP A 490 -26.45 5.86 1.59
C ASP A 490 -25.94 4.99 2.74
N TYR A 491 -25.80 3.68 2.51
CA TYR A 491 -25.26 2.77 3.51
C TYR A 491 -23.82 3.15 3.89
N VAL A 492 -22.96 3.37 2.89
CA VAL A 492 -21.55 3.74 3.08
C VAL A 492 -21.42 5.09 3.79
N ALA A 493 -22.21 6.09 3.41
CA ALA A 493 -22.24 7.38 4.09
C ALA A 493 -22.64 7.25 5.57
N ASN A 494 -23.70 6.49 5.87
CA ASN A 494 -24.18 6.27 7.23
C ASN A 494 -23.17 5.50 8.10
N VAL A 495 -22.54 4.45 7.54
CA VAL A 495 -21.47 3.72 8.23
C VAL A 495 -20.30 4.65 8.51
N THR A 496 -19.84 5.41 7.52
CA THR A 496 -18.70 6.31 7.67
C THR A 496 -18.94 7.35 8.75
N ASN A 497 -20.11 8.01 8.75
CA ASN A 497 -20.46 8.99 9.79
C ASN A 497 -20.42 8.40 11.19
N ARG A 498 -20.95 7.18 11.36
CA ARG A 498 -20.92 6.48 12.65
C ARG A 498 -19.51 6.11 13.07
N VAL A 499 -18.69 5.60 12.16
CA VAL A 499 -17.29 5.24 12.44
C VAL A 499 -16.52 6.48 12.88
N MET A 500 -16.71 7.62 12.20
CA MET A 500 -16.09 8.89 12.58
C MET A 500 -16.52 9.35 13.98
N GLU A 501 -17.81 9.23 14.33
CA GLU A 501 -18.30 9.53 15.68
C GLU A 501 -17.66 8.62 16.73
N ASP A 502 -17.66 7.30 16.49
CA ASP A 502 -17.08 6.29 17.40
C ASP A 502 -15.57 6.53 17.61
N VAL A 503 -14.82 6.86 16.55
CA VAL A 503 -13.38 7.20 16.62
C VAL A 503 -13.14 8.44 17.44
N TRP A 504 -13.93 9.50 17.23
CA TRP A 504 -13.75 10.74 17.99
C TRP A 504 -14.14 10.61 19.45
N ASP A 505 -15.18 9.83 19.76
CA ASP A 505 -15.52 9.45 21.13
C ASP A 505 -14.38 8.68 21.79
N PHE A 506 -13.79 7.73 21.05
CA PHE A 506 -12.66 6.96 21.53
C PHE A 506 -11.41 7.82 21.73
N ASN A 507 -11.10 8.75 20.83
CA ASN A 507 -10.01 9.72 20.98
C ASN A 507 -10.19 10.56 22.25
N ARG A 508 -11.39 11.08 22.51
CA ARG A 508 -11.71 11.80 23.77
C ARG A 508 -11.51 10.91 24.99
N TYR A 509 -11.88 9.63 24.89
CA TYR A 509 -11.66 8.65 25.95
C TYR A 509 -10.17 8.38 26.20
N LEU A 510 -9.35 8.17 25.16
CA LEU A 510 -7.90 7.97 25.29
C LEU A 510 -7.22 9.18 25.93
N ILE A 511 -7.58 10.40 25.53
CA ILE A 511 -7.07 11.63 26.14
C ILE A 511 -7.44 11.66 27.63
N THR A 512 -8.71 11.39 27.96
CA THR A 512 -9.19 11.42 29.34
C THR A 512 -8.49 10.39 30.21
N LYS A 513 -8.35 9.17 29.71
CA LYS A 513 -7.76 8.05 30.44
C LYS A 513 -6.25 8.21 30.59
N TYR A 514 -5.53 8.62 29.55
CA TYR A 514 -4.06 8.53 29.51
C TYR A 514 -3.28 9.84 29.59
N ARG A 515 -3.95 10.99 29.84
CA ARG A 515 -3.26 12.29 29.95
C ARG A 515 -2.11 12.28 30.97
N ASP A 516 -1.05 13.01 30.63
CA ASP A 516 0.10 13.32 31.48
C ASP A 516 0.80 12.08 32.07
N GLY A 517 0.75 10.95 31.38
CA GLY A 517 1.39 9.69 31.79
C GLY A 517 0.58 8.85 32.80
N TYR A 518 -0.56 9.37 33.27
CA TYR A 518 -1.46 8.68 34.20
C TYR A 518 -2.40 7.68 33.50
N ILE A 519 -3.16 6.95 34.31
CA ILE A 519 -4.29 6.10 33.95
C ILE A 519 -5.45 6.54 34.86
N ASN A 520 -6.28 7.46 34.34
CA ASN A 520 -7.30 8.15 35.13
C ASN A 520 -8.63 7.41 35.23
N VAL A 521 -8.76 6.26 34.56
CA VAL A 521 -9.97 5.42 34.58
C VAL A 521 -9.61 4.03 35.12
N PRO A 522 -10.30 3.52 36.15
CA PRO A 522 -11.46 4.13 36.82
C PRO A 522 -11.09 5.19 37.87
N ASN A 523 -9.83 5.29 38.28
CA ASN A 523 -9.38 6.19 39.35
C ASN A 523 -8.44 7.27 38.83
N VAL A 524 -8.78 8.54 39.09
CA VAL A 524 -7.96 9.70 38.69
C VAL A 524 -6.61 9.69 39.40
N GLY A 525 -5.54 9.95 38.65
CA GLY A 525 -4.18 10.07 39.17
C GLY A 525 -3.45 8.74 39.40
N SER A 526 -3.98 7.61 38.92
CA SER A 526 -3.24 6.35 38.98
C SER A 526 -2.04 6.42 38.02
N SER A 527 -0.83 6.18 38.50
CA SER A 527 0.35 6.16 37.64
C SER A 527 0.69 4.73 37.24
N ALA A 528 0.98 4.51 35.96
CA ALA A 528 1.57 3.25 35.50
C ALA A 528 3.03 3.11 35.97
N GLY A 529 3.73 4.25 36.17
CA GLY A 529 5.18 4.28 36.27
C GLY A 529 5.87 3.83 34.98
N TYR A 530 7.21 3.88 34.99
CA TYR A 530 8.02 3.14 34.02
C TYR A 530 8.32 1.75 34.57
N PRO A 531 8.42 0.72 33.72
CA PRO A 531 8.72 -0.63 34.18
C PRO A 531 10.17 -0.76 34.67
N ASP A 532 10.39 -1.59 35.69
CA ASP A 532 11.70 -1.77 36.35
C ASP A 532 12.83 -2.12 35.37
N TRP A 533 12.54 -2.98 34.37
CA TRP A 533 13.53 -3.38 33.37
C TRP A 533 14.04 -2.17 32.58
N TRP A 534 13.16 -1.23 32.22
CA TRP A 534 13.51 -0.06 31.44
C TRP A 534 14.26 0.94 32.29
N LEU A 535 13.81 1.15 33.54
CA LEU A 535 14.50 1.98 34.53
C LEU A 535 15.95 1.51 34.74
N ASN A 536 16.17 0.21 34.91
CA ASN A 536 17.51 -0.35 35.03
C ASN A 536 18.32 -0.16 33.73
N ALA A 537 17.71 -0.38 32.57
CA ALA A 537 18.39 -0.25 31.27
C ALA A 537 18.85 1.18 30.96
N VAL A 538 18.12 2.20 31.43
CA VAL A 538 18.49 3.62 31.25
C VAL A 538 19.32 4.19 32.40
N GLY A 539 19.76 3.35 33.35
CA GLY A 539 20.57 3.78 34.49
C GLY A 539 19.81 4.65 35.48
N TYR A 540 18.50 4.46 35.64
CA TYR A 540 17.71 5.21 36.63
C TYR A 540 18.17 4.93 38.06
N ASP A 541 18.55 3.68 38.36
CA ASP A 541 19.16 3.26 39.63
C ASP A 541 20.54 3.91 39.87
N GLU A 542 21.20 4.36 38.80
CA GLU A 542 22.41 5.18 38.87
C GLU A 542 22.13 6.66 39.19
N GLY A 543 20.87 7.11 39.08
CA GLY A 543 20.44 8.49 39.31
C GLY A 543 20.42 8.96 40.77
N HIS A 544 19.91 10.18 40.97
CA HIS A 544 19.78 10.82 42.29
C HIS A 544 18.67 10.16 43.12
N ILE A 545 18.99 9.84 44.37
CA ILE A 545 18.00 9.36 45.35
C ILE A 545 17.34 10.59 45.98
N PHE A 546 16.01 10.65 46.00
CA PHE A 546 15.29 11.67 46.78
C PHE A 546 15.08 11.18 48.22
N GLY A 547 15.34 12.03 49.22
CA GLY A 547 15.15 11.73 50.65
C GLY A 547 16.42 11.84 51.50
N ASP A 548 16.38 11.33 52.73
CA ASP A 548 17.48 11.44 53.72
C ASP A 548 18.81 10.80 53.24
N ASP A 549 18.72 9.82 52.35
CA ASP A 549 19.87 9.18 51.71
C ASP A 549 20.34 9.87 50.42
N GLY A 550 19.59 10.87 49.93
CA GLY A 550 19.88 11.67 48.72
C GLY A 550 20.99 12.70 48.87
N TYR A 551 21.36 13.06 50.10
CA TYR A 551 22.43 14.00 50.40
C TYR A 551 23.82 13.35 50.54
N LYS A 552 23.90 12.01 50.44
CA LYS A 552 25.17 11.30 50.42
C LYS A 552 25.62 11.22 48.96
N ALA A 553 26.74 11.85 48.63
CA ALA A 553 27.40 11.61 47.34
C ALA A 553 27.66 10.10 47.22
N LYS A 554 27.34 9.52 46.05
CA LYS A 554 27.64 8.12 45.74
C LYS A 554 29.12 7.82 45.87
#